data_AF-A0A524DMR7-F1
#
_entry.id   AF-A0A524DMR7-F1
#
_cell.length_a   1.000
_cell.length_b   1.000
_cell.length_c   1.000
_cell.angle_alpha   90.00
_cell.angle_beta   90.00
_cell.angle_gamma   90.00
#
_symmetry.space_group_name_H-M   'P 1'
#
loop_
_entity.id
_entity.type
_entity.pdbx_description
1 polymer ?
#
loop_
_entity_poly.entity_id
_entity_poly.type
_entity_poly.pdbx_seq_one_letter_code
_entity_poly.pdbx_strand_id
1 'polypeptide(L)'
;MIYQGLFNILSLYLDNLEFFYNSLDEYFHEKIIDNFEKKIEDKDALDLTLEQLKIFISKDLQEIGIEEIEVENKVSDPFLELDSEDYKRISSAYELYEVKIAPIIYEIFLEELVHYIADSTTSGVMLNLKSKGFLNIEFIVDIKGLKTLFDENLDKKEKLRKYIEIREKFIKKLSENKEKIEKLEDLKKPKDKLQLLYLIYRIIHFFHLDRRFDFSHIIEYIKNNVDEWLMTLPLVTLKNPDLYFCGLYLAKNLNVALDKERIKNFLMQLYEEGIDEFEAPLVEATDGLYYFLKSTNLMKLWLDESQIERLIETEPKFFEPNYLKNLETSQLVIILKIYNLVKKKAAMEQNVNKIVAEIEKRISSDGITQYREGFVSSEATYYVLFCRYMNRSLENLQDYDLLSTIVSRIYRNLEILEFTADMNYDLISELFYSFESLKLFNCIETKQMIIQLANYLFPTKVVEKIENSSEIVNSDAKFRHLKVDRITGETIY
;
A
#
# COMPACT_ATOMS: atom_id res chain seq x y z
N MET A 1 1.04 -1.06 -6.76
CA MET A 1 -0.13 -1.26 -5.87
C MET A 1 -1.48 -0.94 -6.52
N ILE A 2 -1.75 0.29 -7.00
CA ILE A 2 -3.09 0.67 -7.54
C ILE A 2 -3.57 -0.19 -8.74
N TYR A 3 -2.64 -0.79 -9.49
CA TYR A 3 -2.98 -1.65 -10.63
C TYR A 3 -3.19 -3.13 -10.28
N GLN A 4 -2.81 -3.59 -9.07
CA GLN A 4 -2.86 -5.03 -8.72
C GLN A 4 -4.25 -5.63 -8.93
N GLY A 5 -5.28 -4.93 -8.46
CA GLY A 5 -6.66 -5.37 -8.64
C GLY A 5 -7.11 -5.35 -10.10
N LEU A 6 -6.58 -4.43 -10.91
CA LEU A 6 -6.84 -4.37 -12.35
C LEU A 6 -6.21 -5.56 -13.08
N PHE A 7 -4.98 -5.92 -12.73
CA PHE A 7 -4.30 -7.09 -13.30
C PHE A 7 -5.04 -8.38 -12.98
N ASN A 8 -5.50 -8.53 -11.73
CA ASN A 8 -6.33 -9.67 -11.33
C ASN A 8 -7.62 -9.74 -12.17
N ILE A 9 -8.31 -8.60 -12.36
CA ILE A 9 -9.51 -8.54 -13.20
C ILE A 9 -9.20 -8.91 -14.66
N LEU A 10 -8.12 -8.37 -15.23
CA LEU A 10 -7.71 -8.69 -16.61
C LEU A 10 -7.34 -10.17 -16.76
N SER A 11 -6.61 -10.74 -15.80
CA SER A 11 -6.22 -12.15 -15.79
C SER A 11 -7.39 -13.11 -15.70
N LEU A 12 -8.47 -12.73 -15.00
CA LEU A 12 -9.71 -13.52 -14.93
C LEU A 12 -10.59 -13.33 -16.18
N TYR A 13 -10.46 -12.22 -16.89
CA TYR A 13 -11.32 -11.88 -18.02
C TYR A 13 -10.72 -12.25 -19.39
N LEU A 14 -9.41 -12.08 -19.58
CA LEU A 14 -8.74 -12.30 -20.86
C LEU A 14 -8.27 -13.75 -20.98
N ASP A 15 -8.87 -14.51 -21.90
CA ASP A 15 -8.60 -15.95 -22.05
C ASP A 15 -7.21 -16.21 -22.67
N ASN A 16 -6.68 -15.25 -23.44
CA ASN A 16 -5.42 -15.40 -24.18
C ASN A 16 -4.23 -14.63 -23.59
N LEU A 17 -4.29 -14.28 -22.30
CA LEU A 17 -3.23 -13.49 -21.64
C LEU A 17 -1.88 -14.22 -21.57
N GLU A 18 -1.89 -15.57 -21.49
CA GLU A 18 -0.67 -16.37 -21.46
C GLU A 18 0.18 -16.19 -22.74
N PHE A 19 -0.45 -16.12 -23.90
CA PHE A 19 0.25 -15.90 -25.17
C PHE A 19 0.96 -14.54 -25.21
N PHE A 20 0.38 -13.53 -24.57
CA PHE A 20 1.01 -12.23 -24.42
C PHE A 20 2.30 -12.34 -23.60
N TYR A 21 2.26 -13.05 -22.48
CA TYR A 21 3.47 -13.27 -21.67
C TYR A 21 4.53 -14.10 -22.40
N ASN A 22 4.14 -15.16 -23.10
CA ASN A 22 5.08 -15.98 -23.86
C ASN A 22 5.78 -15.17 -24.96
N SER A 23 5.06 -14.25 -25.61
CA SER A 23 5.65 -13.36 -26.62
C SER A 23 6.65 -12.37 -26.01
N LEU A 24 6.37 -11.86 -24.80
CA LEU A 24 7.31 -11.02 -24.05
C LEU A 24 8.55 -11.83 -23.64
N ASP A 25 8.35 -13.04 -23.13
CA ASP A 25 9.43 -13.93 -22.71
C ASP A 25 10.34 -14.26 -23.86
N GLU A 26 9.82 -14.71 -25.00
CA GLU A 26 10.62 -15.03 -26.19
C GLU A 26 11.55 -13.87 -26.57
N TYR A 27 11.03 -12.65 -26.63
CA TYR A 27 11.81 -11.45 -26.97
C TYR A 27 12.91 -11.12 -25.96
N PHE A 28 12.59 -11.07 -24.67
CA PHE A 28 13.59 -10.69 -23.65
C PHE A 28 14.57 -11.83 -23.38
N HIS A 29 14.12 -13.08 -23.46
CA HIS A 29 14.93 -14.27 -23.30
C HIS A 29 16.02 -14.35 -24.37
N GLU A 30 15.67 -14.25 -25.65
CA GLU A 30 16.65 -14.27 -26.75
C GLU A 30 17.75 -13.23 -26.52
N LYS A 31 17.33 -12.01 -26.14
CA LYS A 31 18.24 -10.92 -25.84
C LYS A 31 19.14 -11.16 -24.63
N ILE A 32 18.64 -11.82 -23.58
CA ILE A 32 19.42 -12.10 -22.38
C ILE A 32 20.45 -13.21 -22.64
N ILE A 33 20.06 -14.28 -23.34
CA ILE A 33 20.99 -15.35 -23.71
C ILE A 33 22.15 -14.81 -24.56
N ASP A 34 21.87 -13.87 -25.45
CA ASP A 34 22.88 -13.34 -26.37
C ASP A 34 23.87 -12.38 -25.69
N ASN A 35 23.51 -11.77 -24.57
CA ASN A 35 24.28 -10.68 -23.95
C ASN A 35 24.85 -11.00 -22.56
N PHE A 36 24.43 -12.09 -21.91
CA PHE A 36 24.83 -12.41 -20.54
C PHE A 36 25.42 -13.81 -20.39
N GLU A 37 26.35 -13.97 -19.44
CA GLU A 37 26.94 -15.27 -19.14
C GLU A 37 25.89 -16.23 -18.53
N LYS A 38 25.96 -17.51 -18.91
CA LYS A 38 24.94 -18.51 -18.51
C LYS A 38 25.05 -18.94 -17.05
N LYS A 39 26.18 -18.73 -16.38
CA LYS A 39 26.41 -19.23 -15.02
C LYS A 39 26.93 -18.09 -14.14
N ILE A 40 26.31 -17.96 -12.97
CA ILE A 40 26.70 -17.00 -11.95
C ILE A 40 27.46 -17.75 -10.86
N GLU A 41 28.69 -17.33 -10.58
CA GLU A 41 29.62 -18.12 -9.74
C GLU A 41 29.49 -17.81 -8.24
N ASP A 42 29.14 -16.58 -7.89
CA ASP A 42 29.00 -16.12 -6.50
C ASP A 42 27.97 -14.98 -6.34
N LYS A 43 27.86 -14.45 -5.11
CA LYS A 43 26.91 -13.39 -4.76
C LYS A 43 27.23 -12.05 -5.44
N ASP A 44 28.51 -11.69 -5.50
CA ASP A 44 28.94 -10.42 -6.09
C ASP A 44 28.68 -10.43 -7.60
N ALA A 45 28.88 -11.58 -8.25
CA ALA A 45 28.51 -11.81 -9.64
C ALA A 45 26.98 -11.73 -9.86
N LEU A 46 26.17 -12.21 -8.91
CA LEU A 46 24.71 -12.12 -8.98
C LEU A 46 24.23 -10.67 -8.91
N ASP A 47 24.74 -9.91 -7.93
CA ASP A 47 24.42 -8.49 -7.77
C ASP A 47 24.84 -7.68 -9.00
N LEU A 48 26.04 -7.93 -9.54
CA LEU A 48 26.54 -7.28 -10.76
C LEU A 48 25.67 -7.61 -11.97
N THR A 49 25.28 -8.88 -12.13
CA THR A 49 24.43 -9.33 -13.24
C THR A 49 23.06 -8.68 -13.17
N LEU A 50 22.47 -8.56 -11.97
CA LEU A 50 21.20 -7.89 -11.77
C LEU A 50 21.26 -6.41 -12.19
N GLU A 51 22.30 -5.68 -11.78
CA GLU A 51 22.45 -4.28 -12.16
C GLU A 51 22.64 -4.11 -13.68
N GLN A 52 23.42 -4.99 -14.32
CA GLN A 52 23.56 -4.99 -15.78
C GLN A 52 22.23 -5.31 -16.49
N LEU A 53 21.45 -6.27 -15.98
CA LEU A 53 20.12 -6.58 -16.51
C LEU A 53 19.18 -5.38 -16.37
N LYS A 54 19.14 -4.73 -15.20
CA LYS A 54 18.32 -3.52 -14.98
C LYS A 54 18.65 -2.44 -16.02
N ILE A 55 19.93 -2.17 -16.26
CA ILE A 55 20.36 -1.19 -17.27
C ILE A 55 19.93 -1.61 -18.68
N PHE A 56 20.16 -2.88 -19.03
CA PHE A 56 19.80 -3.42 -20.34
C PHE A 56 18.30 -3.27 -20.62
N ILE A 57 17.47 -3.73 -19.69
CA ILE A 57 16.01 -3.71 -19.81
C ILE A 57 15.49 -2.28 -19.82
N SER A 58 16.09 -1.38 -19.01
CA SER A 58 15.69 0.02 -19.00
C SER A 58 15.80 0.64 -20.38
N LYS A 59 16.94 0.42 -21.05
CA LYS A 59 17.14 0.89 -22.43
C LYS A 59 16.13 0.29 -23.40
N ASP A 60 15.91 -1.02 -23.30
CA ASP A 60 14.98 -1.74 -24.18
C ASP A 60 13.53 -1.27 -24.02
N LEU A 61 13.07 -1.01 -22.80
CA LEU A 61 11.75 -0.47 -22.51
C LEU A 61 11.59 0.97 -23.02
N GLN A 62 12.63 1.81 -22.87
CA GLN A 62 12.64 3.15 -23.44
C GLN A 62 12.56 3.12 -24.97
N GLU A 63 13.26 2.19 -25.64
CA GLU A 63 13.16 1.99 -27.09
C GLU A 63 11.76 1.52 -27.55
N ILE A 64 11.01 0.84 -26.68
CA ILE A 64 9.60 0.47 -26.93
C ILE A 64 8.66 1.68 -26.77
N GLY A 65 9.11 2.72 -26.07
CA GLY A 65 8.40 3.99 -25.88
C GLY A 65 7.86 4.20 -24.47
N ILE A 66 8.28 3.39 -23.49
CA ILE A 66 7.98 3.64 -22.07
C ILE A 66 8.79 4.84 -21.60
N GLU A 67 8.18 5.74 -20.83
CA GLU A 67 8.87 6.93 -20.35
C GLU A 67 10.04 6.57 -19.43
N GLU A 68 11.19 7.22 -19.61
CA GLU A 68 12.40 7.00 -18.80
C GLU A 68 12.11 7.05 -17.30
N ILE A 69 11.33 8.05 -16.90
CA ILE A 69 10.87 8.31 -15.55
C ILE A 69 10.04 7.13 -14.98
N GLU A 70 9.25 6.46 -15.80
CA GLU A 70 8.48 5.28 -15.40
C GLU A 70 9.38 4.05 -15.27
N VAL A 71 10.27 3.85 -16.23
CA VAL A 71 11.27 2.77 -16.21
C VAL A 71 12.13 2.86 -14.95
N GLU A 72 12.66 4.04 -14.63
CA GLU A 72 13.48 4.29 -13.44
C GLU A 72 12.77 3.88 -12.14
N ASN A 73 11.48 4.21 -12.00
CA ASN A 73 10.70 3.81 -10.83
C ASN A 73 10.58 2.29 -10.74
N LYS A 74 10.31 1.62 -11.87
CA LYS A 74 10.08 0.18 -11.93
C LYS A 74 11.36 -0.62 -11.63
N VAL A 75 12.51 -0.17 -12.11
CA VAL A 75 13.81 -0.82 -11.81
C VAL A 75 14.34 -0.50 -10.41
N SER A 76 13.71 0.46 -9.73
CA SER A 76 13.99 0.83 -8.33
C SER A 76 13.07 0.13 -7.34
N ASP A 77 12.17 -0.73 -7.80
CA ASP A 77 11.20 -1.43 -6.97
C ASP A 77 11.91 -2.36 -5.95
N PRO A 78 11.56 -2.31 -4.66
CA PRO A 78 12.19 -3.15 -3.62
C PRO A 78 12.15 -4.66 -3.90
N PHE A 79 11.19 -5.14 -4.69
CA PHE A 79 11.14 -6.55 -5.09
C PHE A 79 12.37 -7.02 -5.86
N LEU A 80 13.04 -6.09 -6.57
CA LEU A 80 14.26 -6.39 -7.31
C LEU A 80 15.48 -6.53 -6.40
N GLU A 81 15.39 -6.21 -5.11
CA GLU A 81 16.47 -6.49 -4.16
C GLU A 81 16.60 -8.00 -3.93
N LEU A 82 17.84 -8.48 -3.79
CA LEU A 82 18.15 -9.89 -3.60
C LEU A 82 18.19 -10.23 -2.11
N ASP A 83 17.45 -11.27 -1.72
CA ASP A 83 17.44 -11.76 -0.35
C ASP A 83 18.26 -13.05 -0.18
N SER A 84 18.32 -13.54 1.06
CA SER A 84 19.09 -14.75 1.39
C SER A 84 18.61 -16.03 0.69
N GLU A 85 17.35 -16.11 0.29
CA GLU A 85 16.79 -17.24 -0.46
C GLU A 85 17.12 -17.10 -1.95
N ASP A 86 17.07 -15.88 -2.49
CA ASP A 86 17.48 -15.61 -3.87
C ASP A 86 18.93 -16.04 -4.13
N TYR A 87 19.85 -15.68 -3.23
CA TYR A 87 21.26 -16.09 -3.32
C TYR A 87 21.49 -17.60 -3.26
N LYS A 88 20.52 -18.38 -2.76
CA LYS A 88 20.60 -19.86 -2.74
C LYS A 88 20.00 -20.49 -3.99
N ARG A 89 18.97 -19.85 -4.56
CA ARG A 89 18.14 -20.43 -5.63
C ARG A 89 18.63 -20.03 -7.02
N ILE A 90 19.12 -18.80 -7.19
CA ILE A 90 19.43 -18.24 -8.51
C ILE A 90 20.89 -18.55 -8.85
N SER A 91 21.11 -19.25 -9.96
CA SER A 91 22.43 -19.71 -10.42
C SER A 91 22.80 -19.26 -11.83
N SER A 92 21.89 -18.57 -12.52
CA SER A 92 22.07 -18.08 -13.89
C SER A 92 21.37 -16.74 -14.11
N ALA A 93 21.83 -15.99 -15.12
CA ALA A 93 21.17 -14.76 -15.56
C ALA A 93 19.72 -15.01 -16.02
N TYR A 94 19.46 -16.22 -16.52
CA TYR A 94 18.14 -16.66 -16.93
C TYR A 94 17.17 -16.82 -15.74
N GLU A 95 17.58 -17.56 -14.72
CA GLU A 95 16.78 -17.71 -13.49
C GLU A 95 16.57 -16.37 -12.80
N LEU A 96 17.58 -15.49 -12.84
CA LEU A 96 17.48 -14.13 -12.32
C LEU A 96 16.41 -13.33 -13.07
N TYR A 97 16.39 -13.44 -14.39
CA TYR A 97 15.36 -12.82 -15.22
C TYR A 97 13.97 -13.34 -14.86
N GLU A 98 13.75 -14.66 -14.89
CA GLU A 98 12.44 -15.26 -14.63
C GLU A 98 11.91 -14.90 -13.24
N VAL A 99 12.77 -14.93 -12.22
CA VAL A 99 12.36 -14.74 -10.83
C VAL A 99 12.12 -13.27 -10.47
N LYS A 100 13.02 -12.36 -10.89
CA LYS A 100 13.00 -10.97 -10.42
C LYS A 100 12.50 -9.99 -11.47
N ILE A 101 12.83 -10.21 -12.73
CA ILE A 101 12.66 -9.20 -13.77
C ILE A 101 11.36 -9.40 -14.55
N ALA A 102 11.10 -10.61 -15.04
CA ALA A 102 9.96 -10.91 -15.90
C ALA A 102 8.62 -10.45 -15.27
N PRO A 103 8.38 -10.65 -13.95
CA PRO A 103 7.17 -10.14 -13.31
C PRO A 103 6.99 -8.61 -13.43
N ILE A 104 8.08 -7.84 -13.32
CA ILE A 104 8.06 -6.38 -13.48
C ILE A 104 7.72 -6.00 -14.92
N ILE A 105 8.31 -6.69 -15.89
CA ILE A 105 8.05 -6.46 -17.32
C ILE A 105 6.58 -6.70 -17.63
N TYR A 106 5.99 -7.80 -17.17
CA TYR A 106 4.57 -8.07 -17.38
C TYR A 106 3.69 -6.99 -16.76
N GLU A 107 4.01 -6.52 -15.55
CA GLU A 107 3.27 -5.42 -14.93
C GLU A 107 3.31 -4.16 -15.77
N ILE A 108 4.49 -3.73 -16.25
CA ILE A 108 4.63 -2.54 -17.11
C ILE A 108 3.70 -2.66 -18.32
N PHE A 109 3.73 -3.80 -19.00
CA PHE A 109 2.89 -3.98 -20.19
C PHE A 109 1.40 -4.11 -19.88
N LEU A 110 1.02 -4.68 -18.74
CA LEU A 110 -0.37 -4.67 -18.27
C LEU A 110 -0.84 -3.25 -17.94
N GLU A 111 0.01 -2.39 -17.37
CA GLU A 111 -0.30 -0.97 -17.15
C GLU A 111 -0.60 -0.28 -18.49
N GLU A 112 0.25 -0.48 -19.49
CA GLU A 112 0.06 0.06 -20.84
C GLU A 112 -1.25 -0.39 -21.48
N LEU A 113 -1.64 -1.65 -21.28
CA LEU A 113 -2.93 -2.19 -21.74
C LEU A 113 -4.11 -1.50 -21.04
N VAL A 114 -4.02 -1.30 -19.73
CA VAL A 114 -5.05 -0.57 -18.97
C VAL A 114 -5.17 0.87 -19.47
N HIS A 115 -4.04 1.56 -19.66
CA HIS A 115 -4.02 2.92 -20.22
C HIS A 115 -4.63 2.97 -21.64
N TYR A 116 -4.38 1.94 -22.46
CA TYR A 116 -4.96 1.82 -23.80
C TYR A 116 -6.48 1.63 -23.76
N ILE A 117 -6.99 0.85 -22.81
CA ILE A 117 -8.43 0.66 -22.62
C ILE A 117 -9.10 1.95 -22.14
N ALA A 118 -8.44 2.69 -21.24
CA ALA A 118 -8.93 3.92 -20.65
C ALA A 118 -8.82 5.18 -21.56
N ASP A 119 -8.17 5.07 -22.72
CA ASP A 119 -7.80 6.21 -23.60
C ASP A 119 -6.99 7.30 -22.88
N SER A 120 -6.18 6.93 -21.88
CA SER A 120 -5.47 7.93 -21.09
C SER A 120 -4.24 8.49 -21.80
N THR A 121 -3.39 7.66 -22.44
CA THR A 121 -2.25 8.08 -23.30
C THR A 121 -1.36 6.88 -23.72
N THR A 122 -1.71 6.04 -24.70
CA THR A 122 -0.79 4.93 -25.12
C THR A 122 -0.93 4.48 -26.59
N SER A 123 -1.39 5.33 -27.51
CA SER A 123 -1.48 4.91 -28.92
C SER A 123 -0.13 4.54 -29.53
N GLY A 124 0.98 5.13 -29.07
CA GLY A 124 2.34 4.84 -29.56
C GLY A 124 2.90 3.49 -29.12
N VAL A 125 2.86 3.21 -27.81
CA VAL A 125 3.42 1.96 -27.24
C VAL A 125 2.69 0.73 -27.77
N MET A 126 1.36 0.75 -27.83
CA MET A 126 0.58 -0.37 -28.38
C MET A 126 0.87 -0.64 -29.87
N LEU A 127 1.12 0.41 -30.66
CA LEU A 127 1.53 0.26 -32.06
C LEU A 127 2.94 -0.34 -32.16
N ASN A 128 3.86 0.11 -31.31
CA ASN A 128 5.22 -0.44 -31.24
C ASN A 128 5.19 -1.92 -30.83
N LEU A 129 4.38 -2.28 -29.83
CA LEU A 129 4.19 -3.66 -29.39
C LEU A 129 3.69 -4.55 -30.52
N LYS A 130 2.69 -4.07 -31.26
CA LYS A 130 2.20 -4.76 -32.46
C LYS A 130 3.28 -4.92 -33.53
N SER A 131 4.06 -3.86 -33.79
CA SER A 131 5.10 -3.88 -34.83
C SER A 131 6.26 -4.82 -34.51
N LYS A 132 6.57 -5.01 -33.22
CA LYS A 132 7.59 -5.92 -32.71
C LYS A 132 7.09 -7.36 -32.52
N GLY A 133 5.82 -7.63 -32.83
CA GLY A 133 5.24 -8.98 -32.80
C GLY A 133 4.79 -9.47 -31.42
N PHE A 134 4.75 -8.61 -30.40
CA PHE A 134 4.37 -9.00 -29.04
C PHE A 134 2.88 -9.35 -28.87
N LEU A 135 2.04 -8.92 -29.81
CA LEU A 135 0.60 -9.07 -29.73
C LEU A 135 0.14 -10.10 -30.78
N ASN A 136 -0.10 -11.34 -30.35
CA ASN A 136 -0.70 -12.35 -31.22
C ASN A 136 -2.14 -11.99 -31.60
N ILE A 137 -2.67 -12.62 -32.65
CA ILE A 137 -3.99 -12.26 -33.20
C ILE A 137 -5.09 -12.54 -32.18
N GLU A 138 -4.99 -13.65 -31.46
CA GLU A 138 -5.93 -14.08 -30.43
C GLU A 138 -6.04 -13.03 -29.32
N PHE A 139 -4.92 -12.57 -28.76
CA PHE A 139 -4.91 -11.53 -27.73
C PHE A 139 -5.38 -10.17 -28.27
N ILE A 140 -5.05 -9.82 -29.53
CA ILE A 140 -5.57 -8.61 -30.16
C ILE A 140 -7.10 -8.63 -30.23
N VAL A 141 -7.71 -9.77 -30.52
CA VAL A 141 -9.17 -9.93 -30.55
C VAL A 141 -9.77 -9.71 -29.16
N ASP A 142 -9.19 -10.32 -28.13
CA ASP A 142 -9.65 -10.16 -26.74
C ASP A 142 -9.60 -8.69 -26.27
N ILE A 143 -8.46 -8.03 -26.47
CA ILE A 143 -8.27 -6.63 -26.07
C ILE A 143 -9.19 -5.69 -26.85
N LYS A 144 -9.41 -5.91 -28.15
CA LYS A 144 -10.37 -5.13 -28.93
C LYS A 144 -11.80 -5.33 -28.44
N GLY A 145 -12.16 -6.57 -28.09
CA GLY A 145 -13.46 -6.89 -27.50
C GLY A 145 -13.66 -6.11 -26.20
N LEU A 146 -12.69 -6.17 -25.29
CA LEU A 146 -12.72 -5.43 -24.03
C LEU A 146 -12.81 -3.92 -24.24
N LYS A 147 -12.00 -3.36 -25.15
CA LYS A 147 -12.04 -1.93 -25.49
C LYS A 147 -13.42 -1.51 -26.01
N THR A 148 -14.04 -2.31 -26.87
CA THR A 148 -15.39 -2.04 -27.39
C THR A 148 -16.41 -1.94 -26.26
N LEU A 149 -16.33 -2.82 -25.24
CA LEU A 149 -17.22 -2.76 -24.08
C LEU A 149 -17.07 -1.46 -23.27
N PHE A 150 -15.85 -0.94 -23.18
CA PHE A 150 -15.59 0.36 -22.55
C PHE A 150 -16.05 1.53 -23.43
N ASP A 151 -15.86 1.46 -24.75
CA ASP A 151 -16.34 2.48 -25.68
C ASP A 151 -17.88 2.58 -25.69
N GLU A 152 -18.57 1.46 -25.47
CA GLU A 152 -20.03 1.39 -25.28
C GLU A 152 -20.47 1.88 -23.87
N ASN A 153 -19.55 1.97 -22.90
CA ASN A 153 -19.85 2.36 -21.52
C ASN A 153 -18.93 3.49 -21.02
N LEU A 154 -19.27 4.71 -21.43
CA LEU A 154 -18.46 5.91 -21.16
C LEU A 154 -18.29 6.23 -19.67
N ASP A 155 -19.27 5.91 -18.81
CA ASP A 155 -19.15 6.13 -17.35
C ASP A 155 -18.03 5.25 -16.75
N LYS A 156 -18.01 3.96 -17.11
CA LYS A 156 -16.94 3.05 -16.67
C LYS A 156 -15.59 3.44 -17.21
N LYS A 157 -15.54 3.86 -18.47
CA LYS A 157 -14.31 4.34 -19.09
C LYS A 157 -13.76 5.58 -18.36
N GLU A 158 -14.62 6.54 -18.03
CA GLU A 158 -14.22 7.72 -17.26
C GLU A 158 -13.77 7.37 -15.84
N LYS A 159 -14.44 6.43 -15.17
CA LYS A 159 -14.03 5.95 -13.85
C LYS A 159 -12.66 5.27 -13.88
N LEU A 160 -12.43 4.39 -14.84
CA LEU A 160 -11.13 3.74 -15.04
C LEU A 160 -10.04 4.78 -15.32
N ARG A 161 -10.30 5.72 -16.23
CA ARG A 161 -9.38 6.81 -16.54
C ARG A 161 -9.03 7.65 -15.31
N LYS A 162 -10.02 8.15 -14.58
CA LYS A 162 -9.78 8.89 -13.32
C LYS A 162 -9.00 8.06 -12.31
N TYR A 163 -9.29 6.77 -12.22
CA TYR A 163 -8.66 5.87 -11.26
C TYR A 163 -7.16 5.69 -11.53
N ILE A 164 -6.77 5.41 -12.77
CA ILE A 164 -5.34 5.25 -13.12
C ILE A 164 -4.58 6.57 -13.11
N GLU A 165 -5.24 7.68 -13.48
CA GLU A 165 -4.66 9.02 -13.41
C GLU A 165 -4.35 9.48 -11.96
N ILE A 166 -4.83 8.78 -10.91
CA ILE A 166 -4.49 9.10 -9.50
C ILE A 166 -2.98 9.09 -9.30
N ARG A 167 -2.30 8.05 -9.82
CA ARG A 167 -0.84 7.88 -9.71
C ARG A 167 -0.14 9.08 -10.37
N GLU A 168 -0.49 9.38 -11.61
CA GLU A 168 0.13 10.45 -12.40
C GLU A 168 -0.10 11.83 -11.79
N LYS A 169 -1.32 12.14 -11.36
CA LYS A 169 -1.62 13.44 -10.74
C LYS A 169 -0.88 13.63 -9.43
N PHE A 170 -0.77 12.56 -8.63
CA PHE A 170 0.00 12.62 -7.40
C PHE A 170 1.50 12.77 -7.65
N ILE A 171 2.07 11.97 -8.55
CA ILE A 171 3.49 12.09 -8.95
C ILE A 171 3.79 13.49 -9.46
N LYS A 172 2.94 14.04 -10.34
CA LYS A 172 3.07 15.40 -10.84
C LYS A 172 3.07 16.42 -9.69
N LYS A 173 2.10 16.32 -8.76
CA LYS A 173 2.00 17.21 -7.60
C LYS A 173 3.26 17.16 -6.72
N LEU A 174 3.80 15.96 -6.50
CA LEU A 174 5.03 15.74 -5.79
C LEU A 174 6.24 16.35 -6.51
N SER A 175 6.39 16.10 -7.81
CA SER A 175 7.49 16.63 -8.62
C SER A 175 7.48 18.16 -8.70
N GLU A 176 6.32 18.78 -8.88
CA GLU A 176 6.16 20.24 -8.90
C GLU A 176 6.52 20.90 -7.56
N ASN A 177 6.51 20.14 -6.46
CA ASN A 177 6.80 20.64 -5.11
C ASN A 177 8.02 19.97 -4.47
N LYS A 178 8.87 19.31 -5.27
CA LYS A 178 10.03 18.55 -4.77
C LYS A 178 10.89 19.37 -3.80
N GLU A 179 11.36 20.54 -4.22
CA GLU A 179 12.18 21.40 -3.35
C GLU A 179 11.46 21.83 -2.08
N LYS A 180 10.14 22.05 -2.13
CA LYS A 180 9.37 22.45 -0.96
C LYS A 180 9.25 21.31 0.03
N ILE A 181 9.08 20.08 -0.47
CA ILE A 181 9.04 18.85 0.33
C ILE A 181 10.40 18.65 1.02
N GLU A 182 11.50 18.75 0.27
CA GLU A 182 12.86 18.62 0.81
C GLU A 182 13.15 19.74 1.85
N LYS A 183 12.64 20.96 1.63
CA LYS A 183 12.74 22.06 2.61
C LYS A 183 11.85 21.87 3.86
N LEU A 184 10.91 20.92 3.88
CA LEU A 184 10.19 20.59 5.13
C LEU A 184 11.17 20.03 6.18
N GLU A 185 12.31 19.50 5.76
CA GLU A 185 13.38 19.02 6.64
C GLU A 185 14.05 20.15 7.43
N ASP A 186 13.90 21.41 6.99
CA ASP A 186 14.41 22.61 7.68
C ASP A 186 13.46 23.14 8.77
N LEU A 187 12.27 22.54 8.94
CA LEU A 187 11.31 22.96 9.96
C LEU A 187 11.95 22.93 11.35
N LYS A 188 11.77 24.00 12.15
CA LYS A 188 12.45 24.11 13.45
C LYS A 188 11.88 23.18 14.52
N LYS A 189 10.59 22.86 14.45
CA LYS A 189 9.91 22.07 15.47
C LYS A 189 10.02 20.58 15.13
N PRO A 190 10.59 19.72 16.00
CA PRO A 190 10.73 18.29 15.76
C PRO A 190 9.40 17.61 15.44
N LYS A 191 8.34 17.97 16.19
CA LYS A 191 6.97 17.49 16.00
C LYS A 191 6.50 17.70 14.55
N ASP A 192 6.47 18.95 14.11
CA ASP A 192 5.95 19.34 12.81
C ASP A 192 6.82 18.74 11.69
N LYS A 193 8.15 18.70 11.89
CA LYS A 193 9.11 18.08 10.98
C LYS A 193 8.83 16.59 10.81
N LEU A 194 8.94 15.80 11.88
CA LEU A 194 8.95 14.34 11.78
C LEU A 194 7.57 13.73 11.48
N GLN A 195 6.50 14.25 12.08
CA GLN A 195 5.16 13.71 11.81
C GLN A 195 4.76 13.95 10.35
N LEU A 196 5.08 15.12 9.81
CA LEU A 196 4.78 15.46 8.42
C LEU A 196 5.65 14.65 7.45
N LEU A 197 6.96 14.61 7.68
CA LEU A 197 7.88 13.81 6.87
C LEU A 197 7.53 12.33 6.93
N TYR A 198 7.12 11.79 8.07
CA TYR A 198 6.63 10.42 8.19
C TYR A 198 5.46 10.15 7.25
N LEU A 199 4.42 11.01 7.24
CA LEU A 199 3.27 10.80 6.35
C LEU A 199 3.66 10.95 4.87
N ILE A 200 4.41 12.00 4.51
CA ILE A 200 4.85 12.24 3.13
C ILE A 200 5.72 11.08 2.65
N TYR A 201 6.70 10.66 3.46
CA TYR A 201 7.58 9.53 3.16
C TYR A 201 6.76 8.26 2.92
N ARG A 202 5.76 7.96 3.77
CA ARG A 202 4.91 6.78 3.56
C ARG A 202 4.12 6.82 2.25
N ILE A 203 3.67 7.99 1.81
CA ILE A 203 2.99 8.11 0.51
C ILE A 203 4.00 7.99 -0.65
N ILE A 204 5.18 8.61 -0.54
CA ILE A 204 6.28 8.45 -1.51
C ILE A 204 6.64 6.98 -1.67
N HIS A 205 6.80 6.28 -0.54
CA HIS A 205 7.10 4.85 -0.48
C HIS A 205 5.99 3.99 -1.09
N PHE A 206 4.71 4.34 -0.88
CA PHE A 206 3.56 3.65 -1.49
C PHE A 206 3.63 3.63 -3.03
N PHE A 207 4.19 4.68 -3.64
CA PHE A 207 4.37 4.77 -5.09
C PHE A 207 5.80 4.39 -5.56
N HIS A 208 6.67 3.92 -4.66
CA HIS A 208 8.07 3.60 -4.93
C HIS A 208 8.86 4.76 -5.56
N LEU A 209 8.67 5.97 -5.02
CA LEU A 209 9.28 7.21 -5.53
C LEU A 209 10.48 7.67 -4.70
N ASP A 210 10.97 6.85 -3.77
CA ASP A 210 11.99 7.23 -2.78
C ASP A 210 13.25 7.83 -3.42
N ARG A 211 13.72 7.26 -4.54
CA ARG A 211 14.93 7.74 -5.25
C ARG A 211 14.79 9.13 -5.88
N ARG A 212 13.57 9.68 -5.97
CA ARG A 212 13.33 11.01 -6.53
C ARG A 212 13.55 12.14 -5.52
N PHE A 213 13.69 11.81 -4.24
CA PHE A 213 13.78 12.76 -3.15
C PHE A 213 15.10 12.58 -2.41
N ASP A 214 15.69 13.69 -1.99
CA ASP A 214 16.84 13.66 -1.10
C ASP A 214 16.37 13.60 0.36
N PHE A 215 16.63 12.48 1.03
CA PHE A 215 16.35 12.26 2.45
C PHE A 215 17.60 12.34 3.34
N SER A 216 18.72 12.86 2.83
CA SER A 216 19.98 12.90 3.57
C SER A 216 19.91 13.77 4.82
N HIS A 217 19.23 14.92 4.77
CA HIS A 217 19.11 15.80 5.95
C HIS A 217 18.22 15.16 7.03
N ILE A 218 17.14 14.47 6.67
CA ILE A 218 16.33 13.76 7.65
C ILE A 218 17.08 12.56 8.27
N ILE A 219 17.91 11.85 7.49
CA ILE A 219 18.80 10.80 8.01
C ILE A 219 19.76 11.38 9.06
N GLU A 220 20.41 12.50 8.74
CA GLU A 220 21.33 13.17 9.67
C GLU A 220 20.60 13.67 10.92
N TYR A 221 19.41 14.26 10.75
CA TYR A 221 18.59 14.76 11.85
C TYR A 221 18.21 13.63 12.83
N ILE A 222 17.69 12.51 12.32
CA ILE A 222 17.28 11.36 13.15
C ILE A 222 18.48 10.84 13.96
N LYS A 223 19.64 10.73 13.32
CA LYS A 223 20.87 10.22 13.95
C LYS A 223 21.39 11.15 15.05
N ASN A 224 21.39 12.45 14.81
CA ASN A 224 22.04 13.43 15.67
C ASN A 224 21.14 14.01 16.78
N ASN A 225 19.81 13.83 16.66
CA ASN A 225 18.83 14.49 17.55
C ASN A 225 17.89 13.49 18.23
N VAL A 226 18.37 12.30 18.60
CA VAL A 226 17.56 11.25 19.26
C VAL A 226 16.81 11.79 20.48
N ASP A 227 17.45 12.66 21.27
CA ASP A 227 16.85 13.31 22.44
C ASP A 227 15.63 14.20 22.11
N GLU A 228 15.56 14.74 20.89
CA GLU A 228 14.46 15.63 20.48
C GLU A 228 13.21 14.88 20.01
N TRP A 229 13.36 13.64 19.55
CA TRP A 229 12.27 12.87 18.95
C TRP A 229 11.92 11.59 19.69
N LEU A 230 12.81 11.05 20.53
CA LEU A 230 12.53 9.89 21.38
C LEU A 230 11.74 10.33 22.62
N MET A 231 10.53 10.85 22.38
CA MET A 231 9.60 11.32 23.40
C MET A 231 8.15 11.12 22.93
N THR A 232 7.21 11.12 23.88
CA THR A 232 5.76 11.09 23.60
C THR A 232 5.19 12.51 23.48
N LEU A 233 4.07 12.65 22.77
CA LEU A 233 3.31 13.89 22.64
C LEU A 233 2.04 13.86 23.50
N PRO A 234 1.55 15.00 24.01
CA PRO A 234 0.31 15.04 24.81
C PRO A 234 -0.98 14.69 24.04
N LEU A 235 -0.99 14.79 22.70
CA LEU A 235 -2.16 14.58 21.85
C LEU A 235 -1.79 13.63 20.70
N VAL A 236 -1.75 12.35 21.01
CA VAL A 236 -1.51 11.27 20.05
C VAL A 236 -2.85 10.84 19.45
N THR A 237 -2.90 10.76 18.12
CA THR A 237 -4.06 10.23 17.39
C THR A 237 -3.57 9.42 16.19
N LEU A 238 -4.48 8.75 15.50
CA LEU A 238 -4.13 8.08 14.25
C LEU A 238 -3.86 9.04 13.10
N LYS A 239 -4.43 10.23 13.18
CA LYS A 239 -4.04 11.34 12.32
C LYS A 239 -2.63 11.77 12.67
N ASN A 240 -2.38 12.07 13.95
CA ASN A 240 -1.14 12.61 14.52
C ASN A 240 -0.36 11.50 15.29
N PRO A 241 0.44 10.68 14.60
CA PRO A 241 1.22 9.59 15.17
C PRO A 241 2.23 10.09 16.18
N ASP A 242 2.55 9.27 17.17
CA ASP A 242 3.51 9.66 18.19
C ASP A 242 4.90 9.93 17.60
N LEU A 243 5.63 10.89 18.21
CA LEU A 243 6.89 11.41 17.66
C LEU A 243 7.99 10.34 17.63
N TYR A 244 8.10 9.57 18.72
CA TYR A 244 9.07 8.46 18.78
C TYR A 244 8.78 7.41 17.71
N PHE A 245 7.50 7.10 17.44
CA PHE A 245 7.14 6.13 16.42
C PHE A 245 7.51 6.64 15.02
N CYS A 246 7.28 7.92 14.73
CA CYS A 246 7.70 8.53 13.47
C CYS A 246 9.22 8.42 13.27
N GLY A 247 10.00 8.79 14.30
CA GLY A 247 11.46 8.70 14.27
C GLY A 247 11.96 7.27 14.07
N LEU A 248 11.40 6.30 14.81
CA LEU A 248 11.75 4.88 14.65
C LEU A 248 11.38 4.34 13.27
N TYR A 249 10.20 4.69 12.76
CA TYR A 249 9.73 4.26 11.44
C TYR A 249 10.65 4.78 10.34
N LEU A 250 10.94 6.09 10.34
CA LEU A 250 11.83 6.71 9.36
C LEU A 250 13.25 6.14 9.49
N ALA A 251 13.76 5.97 10.71
CA ALA A 251 15.07 5.37 10.94
C ALA A 251 15.20 3.98 10.33
N LYS A 252 14.18 3.12 10.49
CA LYS A 252 14.19 1.77 9.92
C LYS A 252 14.18 1.81 8.39
N ASN A 253 13.30 2.60 7.78
CA ASN A 253 13.12 2.61 6.33
C ASN A 253 14.23 3.37 5.58
N LEU A 254 14.88 4.33 6.24
CA LEU A 254 16.03 5.07 5.71
C LEU A 254 17.39 4.48 6.16
N ASN A 255 17.39 3.27 6.75
CA ASN A 255 18.58 2.55 7.20
C ASN A 255 19.49 3.34 8.17
N VAL A 256 18.90 4.12 9.07
CA VAL A 256 19.62 4.86 10.12
C VAL A 256 19.94 3.93 11.29
N ALA A 257 21.22 3.83 11.63
CA ALA A 257 21.66 3.07 12.79
C ALA A 257 21.20 3.75 14.10
N LEU A 258 20.47 3.00 14.95
CA LEU A 258 19.98 3.47 16.25
C LEU A 258 20.64 2.69 17.40
N ASP A 259 20.78 3.36 18.55
CA ASP A 259 21.14 2.70 19.82
C ASP A 259 19.96 1.87 20.34
N LYS A 260 20.04 0.56 20.12
CA LYS A 260 18.97 -0.38 20.48
C LYS A 260 18.67 -0.43 21.98
N GLU A 261 19.69 -0.31 22.84
CA GLU A 261 19.49 -0.36 24.28
C GLU A 261 18.79 0.91 24.77
N ARG A 262 19.18 2.06 24.23
CA ARG A 262 18.50 3.33 24.53
C ARG A 262 17.01 3.29 24.12
N ILE A 263 16.71 2.81 22.91
CA ILE A 263 15.31 2.66 22.45
C ILE A 263 14.55 1.68 23.34
N LYS A 264 15.16 0.55 23.69
CA LYS A 264 14.55 -0.45 24.57
C LYS A 264 14.20 0.14 25.94
N ASN A 265 15.13 0.87 26.56
CA ASN A 265 14.89 1.50 27.86
C ASN A 265 13.74 2.51 27.80
N PHE A 266 13.68 3.32 26.75
CA PHE A 266 12.57 4.27 26.54
C PHE A 266 11.23 3.54 26.38
N LEU A 267 11.16 2.51 25.54
CA LEU A 267 9.92 1.74 25.35
C LEU A 267 9.49 1.04 26.65
N MET A 268 10.43 0.51 27.44
CA MET A 268 10.10 -0.09 28.73
C MET A 268 9.60 0.93 29.75
N GLN A 269 10.13 2.15 29.73
CA GLN A 269 9.58 3.24 30.56
C GLN A 269 8.14 3.58 30.16
N LEU A 270 7.85 3.70 28.86
CA LEU A 270 6.48 3.93 28.38
C LEU A 270 5.51 2.81 28.77
N TYR A 271 5.99 1.57 28.81
CA TYR A 271 5.22 0.44 29.31
C TYR A 271 4.82 0.62 30.78
N GLU A 272 5.78 0.94 31.66
CA GLU A 272 5.50 1.16 33.09
C GLU A 272 4.59 2.38 33.31
N GLU A 273 4.82 3.48 32.59
CA GLU A 273 3.95 4.66 32.64
C GLU A 273 2.51 4.31 32.22
N GLY A 274 2.35 3.55 31.12
CA GLY A 274 1.04 3.19 30.59
C GLY A 274 0.22 2.29 31.52
N ILE A 275 0.85 1.37 32.26
CA ILE A 275 0.14 0.48 33.20
C ILE A 275 -0.07 1.10 34.59
N ASP A 276 0.67 2.17 34.93
CA ASP A 276 0.53 2.89 36.19
C ASP A 276 -0.46 4.07 36.08
N GLU A 277 -0.54 4.73 34.92
CA GLU A 277 -1.41 5.89 34.69
C GLU A 277 -2.87 5.50 34.38
N PHE A 278 -3.10 4.39 33.69
CA PHE A 278 -4.43 4.01 33.18
C PHE A 278 -4.98 2.75 33.85
N GLU A 279 -6.28 2.75 34.16
CA GLU A 279 -6.98 1.55 34.66
C GLU A 279 -7.18 0.52 33.54
N ALA A 280 -7.44 0.99 32.32
CA ALA A 280 -7.60 0.18 31.12
C ALA A 280 -6.83 0.79 29.94
N PRO A 281 -5.50 0.59 29.87
CA PRO A 281 -4.63 1.22 28.87
C PRO A 281 -5.13 1.03 27.42
N LEU A 282 -5.68 -0.15 27.13
CA LEU A 282 -6.25 -0.49 25.82
C LEU A 282 -7.34 0.48 25.34
N VAL A 283 -8.18 0.98 26.24
CA VAL A 283 -9.33 1.80 25.90
C VAL A 283 -9.06 3.28 26.17
N GLU A 284 -8.35 3.59 27.25
CA GLU A 284 -8.10 4.97 27.67
C GLU A 284 -6.94 5.61 26.90
N ALA A 285 -5.96 4.81 26.48
CA ALA A 285 -4.77 5.24 25.75
C ALA A 285 -4.62 4.48 24.41
N THR A 286 -5.73 4.14 23.75
CA THR A 286 -5.76 3.27 22.55
C THR A 286 -4.71 3.64 21.49
N ASP A 287 -4.61 4.93 21.13
CA ASP A 287 -3.70 5.37 20.07
C ASP A 287 -2.23 5.30 20.51
N GLY A 288 -1.93 5.72 21.74
CA GLY A 288 -0.59 5.61 22.32
C GLY A 288 -0.14 4.16 22.43
N LEU A 289 -1.00 3.29 22.96
CA LEU A 289 -0.75 1.85 23.03
C LEU A 289 -0.51 1.24 21.64
N TYR A 290 -1.26 1.67 20.63
CA TYR A 290 -1.09 1.18 19.27
C TYR A 290 0.30 1.52 18.70
N TYR A 291 0.77 2.76 18.86
CA TYR A 291 2.10 3.15 18.41
C TYR A 291 3.21 2.52 19.24
N PHE A 292 2.96 2.28 20.53
CA PHE A 292 3.88 1.56 21.41
C PHE A 292 4.08 0.12 20.91
N LEU A 293 2.99 -0.63 20.71
CA LEU A 293 3.05 -2.01 20.21
C LEU A 293 3.64 -2.10 18.79
N LYS A 294 3.39 -1.10 17.94
CA LYS A 294 4.06 -1.02 16.64
C LYS A 294 5.56 -0.80 16.79
N SER A 295 5.98 0.06 17.70
CA SER A 295 7.39 0.37 17.93
C SER A 295 8.16 -0.82 18.51
N THR A 296 7.55 -1.56 19.45
CA THR A 296 8.15 -2.80 19.98
C THR A 296 8.30 -3.85 18.87
N ASN A 297 7.29 -4.03 18.01
CA ASN A 297 7.40 -4.92 16.85
C ASN A 297 8.50 -4.45 15.88
N LEU A 298 8.52 -3.16 15.55
CA LEU A 298 9.48 -2.54 14.63
C LEU A 298 10.93 -2.80 15.07
N MET A 299 11.17 -2.72 16.37
CA MET A 299 12.47 -2.90 17.01
C MET A 299 12.79 -4.36 17.37
N LYS A 300 11.88 -5.31 17.09
CA LYS A 300 11.98 -6.73 17.48
C LYS A 300 12.15 -6.91 19.00
N LEU A 301 11.48 -6.06 19.77
CA LEU A 301 11.46 -6.05 21.24
C LEU A 301 10.08 -6.46 21.74
N TRP A 302 9.63 -7.65 21.35
CA TRP A 302 8.27 -8.10 21.69
C TRP A 302 8.13 -8.35 23.19
N LEU A 303 6.94 -8.01 23.72
CA LEU A 303 6.59 -8.14 25.12
C LEU A 303 6.29 -9.60 25.49
N ASP A 304 6.48 -9.93 26.76
CA ASP A 304 6.03 -11.23 27.29
C ASP A 304 4.52 -11.26 27.51
N GLU A 305 3.97 -12.45 27.76
CA GLU A 305 2.52 -12.64 27.91
C GLU A 305 1.95 -11.87 29.11
N SER A 306 2.68 -11.78 30.22
CA SER A 306 2.21 -11.07 31.41
C SER A 306 2.13 -9.56 31.19
N GLN A 307 3.10 -9.00 30.47
CA GLN A 307 3.11 -7.60 30.06
C GLN A 307 1.96 -7.30 29.11
N ILE A 308 1.72 -8.19 28.14
CA ILE A 308 0.59 -8.09 27.21
C ILE A 308 -0.74 -8.10 27.97
N GLU A 309 -0.89 -9.00 28.95
CA GLU A 309 -2.12 -9.11 29.74
C GLU A 309 -2.45 -7.84 30.51
N ARG A 310 -1.44 -7.19 31.12
CA ARG A 310 -1.64 -5.90 31.79
C ARG A 310 -2.07 -4.78 30.83
N LEU A 311 -1.50 -4.72 29.62
CA LEU A 311 -1.85 -3.68 28.65
C LEU A 311 -3.26 -3.83 28.08
N ILE A 312 -3.77 -5.06 28.00
CA ILE A 312 -5.11 -5.34 27.47
C ILE A 312 -6.16 -5.50 28.58
N GLU A 313 -5.77 -5.31 29.84
CA GLU A 313 -6.67 -5.36 30.98
C GLU A 313 -7.76 -4.29 30.84
N THR A 314 -8.99 -4.68 31.11
CA THR A 314 -10.15 -3.81 30.90
C THR A 314 -11.36 -4.30 31.68
N GLU A 315 -12.26 -3.38 31.99
CA GLU A 315 -13.52 -3.65 32.67
C GLU A 315 -14.73 -3.59 31.72
N PRO A 316 -15.83 -4.33 32.00
CA PRO A 316 -17.04 -4.31 31.17
C PRO A 316 -17.65 -2.92 30.92
N LYS A 317 -17.45 -1.96 31.85
CA LYS A 317 -17.95 -0.58 31.77
C LYS A 317 -17.49 0.14 30.50
N PHE A 318 -16.27 -0.15 30.04
CA PHE A 318 -15.67 0.46 28.84
C PHE A 318 -16.30 0.00 27.53
N PHE A 319 -17.07 -1.10 27.54
CA PHE A 319 -17.76 -1.63 26.37
C PHE A 319 -19.27 -1.38 26.40
N GLU A 320 -19.74 -0.52 27.32
CA GLU A 320 -21.14 -0.10 27.31
C GLU A 320 -21.43 0.84 26.12
N PRO A 321 -22.67 0.84 25.59
CA PRO A 321 -23.01 1.63 24.41
C PRO A 321 -22.71 3.13 24.53
N ASN A 322 -22.80 3.69 25.73
CA ASN A 322 -22.51 5.11 25.99
C ASN A 322 -21.02 5.41 25.89
N TYR A 323 -20.17 4.48 26.34
CA TYR A 323 -18.72 4.64 26.25
C TYR A 323 -18.26 4.47 24.80
N LEU A 324 -18.66 3.37 24.15
CA LEU A 324 -18.28 3.07 22.77
C LEU A 324 -18.75 4.13 21.76
N LYS A 325 -19.90 4.80 21.99
CA LYS A 325 -20.38 5.91 21.15
C LYS A 325 -19.37 7.06 21.09
N ASN A 326 -18.59 7.27 22.16
CA ASN A 326 -17.65 8.40 22.30
C ASN A 326 -16.25 8.11 21.76
N LEU A 327 -15.93 6.85 21.44
CA LEU A 327 -14.66 6.50 20.79
C LEU A 327 -14.74 6.72 19.29
N GLU A 328 -13.61 7.06 18.68
CA GLU A 328 -13.50 7.15 17.22
C GLU A 328 -13.65 5.79 16.55
N THR A 329 -14.16 5.77 15.33
CA THR A 329 -14.36 4.52 14.58
C THR A 329 -13.04 3.79 14.36
N SER A 330 -11.97 4.53 14.15
CA SER A 330 -10.64 3.99 13.99
C SER A 330 -10.08 3.42 15.30
N GLN A 331 -10.28 4.10 16.44
CA GLN A 331 -9.94 3.59 17.77
C GLN A 331 -10.68 2.28 18.09
N LEU A 332 -11.99 2.22 17.80
CA LEU A 332 -12.79 1.00 17.93
C LEU A 332 -12.16 -0.16 17.15
N VAL A 333 -11.77 0.08 15.89
CA VAL A 333 -11.10 -0.94 15.08
C VAL A 333 -9.72 -1.29 15.64
N ILE A 334 -8.96 -0.32 16.15
CA ILE A 334 -7.63 -0.57 16.70
C ILE A 334 -7.68 -1.48 17.92
N ILE A 335 -8.66 -1.33 18.80
CA ILE A 335 -8.87 -2.24 19.92
C ILE A 335 -9.00 -3.69 19.39
N LEU A 336 -9.81 -3.89 18.34
CA LEU A 336 -9.94 -5.20 17.69
C LEU A 336 -8.63 -5.68 17.05
N LYS A 337 -7.87 -4.77 16.43
CA LYS A 337 -6.58 -5.07 15.83
C LYS A 337 -5.55 -5.47 16.88
N ILE A 338 -5.52 -4.82 18.04
CA ILE A 338 -4.64 -5.17 19.16
C ILE A 338 -5.00 -6.56 19.68
N TYR A 339 -6.28 -6.86 19.92
CA TYR A 339 -6.71 -8.20 20.32
C TYR A 339 -6.29 -9.29 19.32
N ASN A 340 -6.31 -8.99 18.02
CA ASN A 340 -5.86 -9.91 16.98
C ASN A 340 -4.33 -10.08 17.00
N LEU A 341 -3.59 -8.98 17.09
CA LEU A 341 -2.13 -8.93 17.14
C LEU A 341 -1.58 -9.76 18.31
N VAL A 342 -2.20 -9.63 19.50
CA VAL A 342 -1.80 -10.37 20.71
C VAL A 342 -2.48 -11.72 20.85
N LYS A 343 -3.25 -12.17 19.83
CA LYS A 343 -3.95 -13.46 19.79
C LYS A 343 -4.96 -13.70 20.93
N LYS A 344 -5.51 -12.65 21.54
CA LYS A 344 -6.52 -12.74 22.63
C LYS A 344 -7.95 -12.46 22.16
N LYS A 345 -8.17 -12.30 20.84
CA LYS A 345 -9.49 -12.03 20.24
C LYS A 345 -10.59 -13.01 20.65
N ALA A 346 -10.32 -14.32 20.65
CA ALA A 346 -11.31 -15.34 21.02
C ALA A 346 -11.71 -15.25 22.50
N ALA A 347 -10.76 -14.92 23.39
CA ALA A 347 -11.05 -14.72 24.81
C ALA A 347 -11.93 -13.48 25.07
N MET A 348 -11.91 -12.51 24.16
CA MET A 348 -12.60 -11.22 24.28
C MET A 348 -13.86 -11.13 23.39
N GLU A 349 -14.45 -12.25 23.02
CA GLU A 349 -15.56 -12.34 22.04
C GLU A 349 -16.73 -11.38 22.36
N GLN A 350 -17.13 -11.26 23.62
CA GLN A 350 -18.22 -10.35 24.01
C GLN A 350 -17.89 -8.88 23.73
N ASN A 351 -16.66 -8.46 24.01
CA ASN A 351 -16.19 -7.10 23.76
C ASN A 351 -16.08 -6.85 22.26
N VAL A 352 -15.54 -7.82 21.51
CA VAL A 352 -15.45 -7.80 20.05
C VAL A 352 -16.83 -7.58 19.43
N ASN A 353 -17.85 -8.35 19.86
CA ASN A 353 -19.21 -8.23 19.32
C ASN A 353 -19.83 -6.86 19.61
N LYS A 354 -19.62 -6.30 20.81
CA LYS A 354 -20.10 -4.95 21.17
C LYS A 354 -19.45 -3.86 20.31
N ILE A 355 -18.13 -3.93 20.10
CA ILE A 355 -17.40 -2.98 19.24
C ILE A 355 -17.87 -3.09 17.79
N VAL A 356 -17.97 -4.31 17.24
CA VAL A 356 -18.42 -4.51 15.85
C VAL A 356 -19.82 -3.95 15.67
N ALA A 357 -20.75 -4.24 16.59
CA ALA A 357 -22.11 -3.70 16.55
C ALA A 357 -22.15 -2.15 16.63
N GLU A 358 -21.15 -1.53 17.27
CA GLU A 358 -21.02 -0.08 17.27
C GLU A 358 -20.48 0.47 15.94
N ILE A 359 -19.51 -0.21 15.32
CA ILE A 359 -18.97 0.14 14.00
C ILE A 359 -20.08 0.09 12.93
N GLU A 360 -20.96 -0.92 12.96
CA GLU A 360 -22.08 -1.05 12.01
C GLU A 360 -22.94 0.23 11.94
N LYS A 361 -23.17 0.88 13.09
CA LYS A 361 -24.02 2.08 13.18
C LYS A 361 -23.40 3.32 12.52
N ARG A 362 -22.15 3.24 12.06
CA ARG A 362 -21.37 4.34 11.49
C ARG A 362 -21.11 4.17 10.00
N ILE A 363 -21.66 3.11 9.42
CA ILE A 363 -21.58 2.81 7.98
C ILE A 363 -22.90 3.26 7.36
N SER A 364 -22.81 4.08 6.32
CA SER A 364 -23.97 4.62 5.59
C SER A 364 -23.69 4.66 4.09
N SER A 365 -24.72 4.93 3.28
CA SER A 365 -24.57 5.11 1.83
C SER A 365 -23.56 6.21 1.46
N ASP A 366 -23.42 7.23 2.31
CA ASP A 366 -22.52 8.37 2.09
C ASP A 366 -21.05 8.04 2.47
N GLY A 367 -20.84 6.89 3.11
CA GLY A 367 -19.55 6.41 3.58
C GLY A 367 -19.54 6.13 5.08
N ILE A 368 -18.32 6.07 5.62
CA ILE A 368 -18.03 5.63 6.99
C ILE A 368 -17.59 6.82 7.84
N THR A 369 -18.33 7.10 8.91
CA THR A 369 -18.11 8.26 9.78
C THR A 369 -17.13 7.98 10.91
N GLN A 370 -16.41 9.01 11.37
CA GLN A 370 -15.49 8.90 12.52
C GLN A 370 -16.23 8.71 13.86
N TYR A 371 -17.44 9.28 13.96
CA TYR A 371 -18.35 9.18 15.10
C TYR A 371 -19.77 8.96 14.57
N ARG A 372 -20.72 8.48 15.39
CA ARG A 372 -22.12 8.22 14.95
C ARG A 372 -22.77 9.38 14.19
N GLU A 373 -22.52 10.61 14.63
CA GLU A 373 -23.07 11.84 14.04
C GLU A 373 -21.93 12.74 13.46
N GLY A 374 -20.77 12.14 13.18
CA GLY A 374 -19.59 12.83 12.68
C GLY A 374 -19.48 12.83 11.15
N PHE A 375 -18.39 13.42 10.65
CA PHE A 375 -18.09 13.44 9.22
C PHE A 375 -17.55 12.10 8.74
N VAL A 376 -17.79 11.78 7.47
CA VAL A 376 -17.14 10.66 6.78
C VAL A 376 -15.65 10.97 6.64
N SER A 377 -14.78 10.05 7.05
CA SER A 377 -13.31 10.23 7.01
C SER A 377 -12.64 9.08 6.23
N SER A 378 -11.49 9.38 5.63
CA SER A 378 -10.71 8.36 4.91
C SER A 378 -10.07 7.39 5.89
N GLU A 379 -9.72 7.87 7.09
CA GLU A 379 -9.23 7.07 8.20
C GLU A 379 -10.26 6.02 8.65
N ALA A 380 -11.50 6.42 8.95
CA ALA A 380 -12.55 5.47 9.34
C ALA A 380 -12.82 4.46 8.22
N THR A 381 -12.82 4.93 6.97
CA THR A 381 -13.00 4.06 5.80
C THR A 381 -11.92 2.98 5.72
N TYR A 382 -10.64 3.36 5.82
CA TYR A 382 -9.52 2.42 5.84
C TYR A 382 -9.64 1.40 6.97
N TYR A 383 -9.86 1.86 8.21
CA TYR A 383 -9.90 0.97 9.36
C TYR A 383 -11.11 0.02 9.32
N VAL A 384 -12.29 0.46 8.88
CA VAL A 384 -13.44 -0.43 8.75
C VAL A 384 -13.23 -1.46 7.64
N LEU A 385 -12.67 -1.08 6.48
CA LEU A 385 -12.28 -2.04 5.44
C LEU A 385 -11.32 -3.10 6.00
N PHE A 386 -10.29 -2.66 6.73
CA PHE A 386 -9.33 -3.57 7.35
C PHE A 386 -9.99 -4.47 8.41
N CYS A 387 -10.91 -3.95 9.21
CA CYS A 387 -11.66 -4.70 10.21
C CYS A 387 -12.46 -5.84 9.56
N ARG A 388 -13.16 -5.57 8.45
CA ARG A 388 -13.89 -6.60 7.70
C ARG A 388 -12.98 -7.63 7.09
N TYR A 389 -11.83 -7.20 6.57
CA TYR A 389 -10.83 -8.12 6.04
C TYR A 389 -10.30 -9.07 7.12
N MET A 390 -9.93 -8.53 8.29
CA MET A 390 -9.49 -9.29 9.46
C MET A 390 -10.58 -10.28 9.96
N ASN A 391 -11.84 -9.90 9.85
CA ASN A 391 -12.99 -10.69 10.29
C ASN A 391 -13.58 -11.62 9.20
N ARG A 392 -13.04 -11.61 7.97
CA ARG A 392 -13.61 -12.32 6.81
C ARG A 392 -15.10 -12.00 6.59
N SER A 393 -15.45 -10.71 6.67
CA SER A 393 -16.82 -10.20 6.55
C SER A 393 -16.92 -9.04 5.54
N LEU A 394 -16.13 -9.08 4.47
CA LEU A 394 -16.09 -8.02 3.45
C LEU A 394 -17.38 -7.92 2.63
N GLU A 395 -18.14 -9.02 2.56
CA GLU A 395 -19.49 -9.07 1.98
C GLU A 395 -20.44 -8.05 2.62
N ASN A 396 -20.25 -7.69 3.89
CA ASN A 396 -21.09 -6.69 4.56
C ASN A 396 -20.88 -5.27 3.99
N LEU A 397 -19.86 -5.05 3.17
CA LEU A 397 -19.58 -3.75 2.53
C LEU A 397 -19.98 -3.70 1.06
N GLN A 398 -20.53 -4.78 0.49
CA GLN A 398 -20.79 -4.90 -0.96
C GLN A 398 -21.79 -3.86 -1.50
N ASP A 399 -22.72 -3.41 -0.67
CA ASP A 399 -23.79 -2.51 -1.08
C ASP A 399 -23.40 -1.02 -0.97
N TYR A 400 -22.18 -0.71 -0.50
CA TYR A 400 -21.71 0.65 -0.28
C TYR A 400 -20.71 1.08 -1.37
N ASP A 401 -20.94 2.24 -1.99
CA ASP A 401 -20.04 2.82 -3.00
C ASP A 401 -18.83 3.54 -2.35
N LEU A 402 -18.04 2.76 -1.62
CA LEU A 402 -16.86 3.26 -0.91
C LEU A 402 -15.78 3.75 -1.89
N LEU A 403 -15.62 3.05 -3.03
CA LEU A 403 -14.54 3.34 -3.96
C LEU A 403 -14.75 4.69 -4.69
N SER A 404 -15.97 5.01 -5.10
CA SER A 404 -16.32 6.34 -5.62
C SER A 404 -15.98 7.45 -4.62
N THR A 405 -16.33 7.23 -3.35
CA THR A 405 -16.07 8.17 -2.26
C THR A 405 -14.57 8.37 -2.03
N ILE A 406 -13.78 7.29 -2.02
CA ILE A 406 -12.31 7.33 -1.88
C ILE A 406 -11.69 8.09 -3.05
N VAL A 407 -12.02 7.72 -4.29
CA VAL A 407 -11.47 8.37 -5.49
C VAL A 407 -11.80 9.86 -5.49
N SER A 408 -13.07 10.23 -5.23
CA SER A 408 -13.48 11.64 -5.17
C SER A 408 -12.71 12.44 -4.12
N ARG A 409 -12.42 11.86 -2.95
CA ARG A 409 -11.66 12.51 -1.88
C ARG A 409 -10.21 12.74 -2.26
N ILE A 410 -9.58 11.75 -2.88
CA ILE A 410 -8.21 11.88 -3.40
C ILE A 410 -8.14 13.08 -4.34
N TYR A 411 -9.02 13.13 -5.33
CA TYR A 411 -9.07 14.22 -6.30
C TYR A 411 -9.23 15.60 -5.66
N ARG A 412 -10.22 15.75 -4.78
CA ARG A 412 -10.47 17.01 -4.06
C ARG A 412 -9.27 17.42 -3.21
N ASN A 413 -8.68 16.47 -2.49
CA ASN A 413 -7.59 16.76 -1.57
C ASN A 413 -6.28 17.07 -2.32
N LEU A 414 -6.01 16.44 -3.47
CA LEU A 414 -4.86 16.74 -4.32
C LEU A 414 -4.94 18.14 -4.94
N GLU A 415 -6.14 18.60 -5.27
CA GLU A 415 -6.38 19.93 -5.82
C GLU A 415 -5.93 21.02 -4.84
N ILE A 416 -6.36 20.90 -3.57
CA ILE A 416 -6.07 21.88 -2.52
C ILE A 416 -4.75 21.65 -1.77
N LEU A 417 -4.03 20.56 -2.06
CA LEU A 417 -2.78 20.26 -1.39
C LEU A 417 -1.70 21.28 -1.74
N GLU A 418 -1.08 21.87 -0.73
CA GLU A 418 0.08 22.74 -0.89
C GLU A 418 1.20 22.32 0.06
N PHE A 419 2.41 22.17 -0.49
CA PHE A 419 3.59 21.83 0.30
C PHE A 419 4.24 23.09 0.83
N THR A 420 3.88 23.48 2.06
CA THR A 420 4.40 24.66 2.76
C THR A 420 4.67 24.33 4.22
N ALA A 421 5.36 25.24 4.93
CA ALA A 421 5.58 25.11 6.37
C ALA A 421 4.27 25.11 7.18
N ASP A 422 3.21 25.72 6.64
CA ASP A 422 1.87 25.80 7.24
C ASP A 422 0.92 24.74 6.67
N MET A 423 1.46 23.66 6.10
CA MET A 423 0.65 22.62 5.49
C MET A 423 -0.37 22.04 6.48
N ASN A 424 -1.60 21.89 6.01
CA ASN A 424 -2.64 21.23 6.78
C ASN A 424 -2.34 19.73 6.91
N TYR A 425 -1.95 19.32 8.12
CA TYR A 425 -1.65 17.94 8.46
C TYR A 425 -2.84 17.00 8.26
N ASP A 426 -4.06 17.45 8.55
CA ASP A 426 -5.28 16.67 8.34
C ASP A 426 -5.47 16.34 6.85
N LEU A 427 -5.08 17.24 5.95
CA LEU A 427 -5.21 17.04 4.52
C LEU A 427 -4.30 15.92 4.02
N ILE A 428 -3.03 15.91 4.44
CA ILE A 428 -2.09 14.82 4.12
C ILE A 428 -2.56 13.51 4.75
N SER A 429 -3.04 13.54 5.99
CA SER A 429 -3.55 12.35 6.68
C SER A 429 -4.74 11.74 5.93
N GLU A 430 -5.69 12.56 5.47
CA GLU A 430 -6.83 12.10 4.66
C GLU A 430 -6.39 11.50 3.32
N LEU A 431 -5.38 12.09 2.65
CA LEU A 431 -4.81 11.50 1.43
C LEU A 431 -4.11 10.16 1.71
N PHE A 432 -3.30 10.12 2.76
CA PHE A 432 -2.60 8.92 3.20
C PHE A 432 -3.58 7.76 3.43
N TYR A 433 -4.63 7.96 4.23
CA TYR A 433 -5.62 6.91 4.48
C TYR A 433 -6.49 6.57 3.25
N SER A 434 -6.68 7.52 2.32
CA SER A 434 -7.33 7.21 1.04
C SER A 434 -6.47 6.26 0.20
N PHE A 435 -5.15 6.48 0.12
CA PHE A 435 -4.24 5.57 -0.58
C PHE A 435 -4.12 4.21 0.12
N GLU A 436 -4.09 4.19 1.45
CA GLU A 436 -4.13 2.93 2.20
C GLU A 436 -5.45 2.17 1.97
N SER A 437 -6.57 2.86 1.79
CA SER A 437 -7.84 2.22 1.40
C SER A 437 -7.77 1.63 0.00
N LEU A 438 -7.20 2.36 -0.98
CA LEU A 438 -6.95 1.82 -2.32
C LEU A 438 -6.05 0.59 -2.26
N LYS A 439 -5.01 0.58 -1.41
CA LYS A 439 -4.18 -0.61 -1.19
C LYS A 439 -5.01 -1.84 -0.83
N LEU A 440 -5.96 -1.70 0.10
CA LEU A 440 -6.84 -2.80 0.50
C LEU A 440 -7.73 -3.27 -0.67
N PHE A 441 -8.28 -2.36 -1.47
CA PHE A 441 -9.07 -2.71 -2.64
C PHE A 441 -8.31 -3.50 -3.70
N ASN A 442 -7.02 -3.25 -3.85
CA ASN A 442 -6.21 -3.86 -4.91
C ASN A 442 -5.46 -5.12 -4.46
N CYS A 443 -5.06 -5.19 -3.20
CA CYS A 443 -4.16 -6.21 -2.69
C CYS A 443 -4.86 -7.24 -1.78
N ILE A 444 -6.17 -7.13 -1.58
CA ILE A 444 -6.98 -8.19 -0.95
C ILE A 444 -7.55 -9.09 -2.04
N GLU A 445 -6.95 -10.28 -2.17
CA GLU A 445 -7.36 -11.29 -3.16
C GLU A 445 -8.56 -12.10 -2.67
N THR A 446 -9.71 -11.44 -2.51
CA THR A 446 -10.99 -12.11 -2.29
C THR A 446 -11.94 -11.78 -3.43
N LYS A 447 -12.81 -12.75 -3.76
CA LYS A 447 -13.79 -12.58 -4.85
C LYS A 447 -14.66 -11.34 -4.62
N GLN A 448 -15.03 -11.07 -3.37
CA GLN A 448 -15.82 -9.90 -2.98
C GLN A 448 -15.10 -8.59 -3.32
N MET A 449 -13.80 -8.47 -3.02
CA MET A 449 -13.05 -7.23 -3.31
C MET A 449 -12.82 -7.04 -4.80
N ILE A 450 -12.51 -8.11 -5.52
CA ILE A 450 -12.37 -8.08 -6.98
C ILE A 450 -13.70 -7.67 -7.63
N ILE A 451 -14.82 -8.23 -7.19
CA ILE A 451 -16.16 -7.86 -7.67
C ILE A 451 -16.48 -6.40 -7.34
N GLN A 452 -16.21 -5.91 -6.14
CA GLN A 452 -16.44 -4.49 -5.80
C GLN A 452 -15.62 -3.55 -6.68
N LEU A 453 -14.34 -3.86 -6.89
CA LEU A 453 -13.45 -3.10 -7.77
C LEU A 453 -13.96 -3.14 -9.23
N ALA A 454 -14.32 -4.32 -9.73
CA ALA A 454 -14.86 -4.51 -11.07
C ALA A 454 -16.20 -3.79 -11.26
N ASN A 455 -17.10 -3.86 -10.28
CA ASN A 455 -18.38 -3.16 -10.27
C ASN A 455 -18.21 -1.65 -10.36
N TYR A 456 -17.13 -1.08 -9.82
CA TYR A 456 -16.86 0.34 -9.98
C TYR A 456 -16.21 0.65 -11.34
N LEU A 457 -15.18 -0.12 -11.74
CA LEU A 457 -14.27 0.23 -12.84
C LEU A 457 -14.57 -0.40 -14.20
N PHE A 458 -15.27 -1.53 -14.27
CA PHE A 458 -15.43 -2.32 -15.50
C PHE A 458 -16.90 -2.41 -15.96
N PRO A 459 -17.14 -2.63 -17.27
CA PRO A 459 -18.47 -2.89 -17.81
C PRO A 459 -19.11 -4.16 -17.20
N THR A 460 -20.44 -4.18 -17.10
CA THR A 460 -21.21 -5.27 -16.46
C THR A 460 -20.87 -6.66 -17.02
N LYS A 461 -20.62 -6.80 -18.33
CA LYS A 461 -20.24 -8.10 -18.92
C LYS A 461 -18.93 -8.66 -18.35
N VAL A 462 -17.98 -7.79 -17.99
CA VAL A 462 -16.73 -8.21 -17.33
C VAL A 462 -17.02 -8.71 -15.92
N VAL A 463 -17.85 -7.96 -15.19
CA VAL A 463 -18.29 -8.33 -13.83
C VAL A 463 -19.00 -9.69 -13.85
N GLU A 464 -19.97 -9.88 -14.75
CA GLU A 464 -20.71 -11.14 -14.89
C GLU A 464 -19.79 -12.33 -15.17
N LYS A 465 -18.75 -12.17 -16.01
CA LYS A 465 -17.76 -13.24 -16.27
C LYS A 465 -17.02 -13.62 -14.99
N ILE A 466 -16.60 -12.64 -14.20
CA ILE A 466 -15.85 -12.85 -12.94
C ILE A 466 -16.76 -13.44 -11.85
N GLU A 467 -18.00 -12.96 -11.73
CA GLU A 467 -18.98 -13.47 -10.78
C GLU A 467 -19.30 -14.95 -11.03
N ASN A 468 -19.36 -15.36 -12.30
CA ASN A 468 -19.60 -16.75 -12.69
C ASN A 468 -18.35 -17.65 -12.63
N SER A 469 -17.15 -17.07 -12.53
CA SER A 469 -15.91 -17.85 -12.41
C SER A 469 -15.82 -18.57 -11.06
N SER A 470 -15.39 -19.83 -11.07
CA SER A 470 -15.01 -20.57 -9.87
C SER A 470 -13.68 -20.11 -9.28
N GLU A 471 -12.84 -19.47 -10.09
CA GLU A 471 -11.51 -18.99 -9.72
C GLU A 471 -11.56 -17.54 -9.25
N ILE A 472 -10.79 -17.25 -8.20
CA ILE A 472 -10.67 -15.92 -7.60
C ILE A 472 -9.37 -15.23 -8.04
N VAL A 473 -8.36 -16.03 -8.34
CA VAL A 473 -7.06 -15.64 -8.89
C VAL A 473 -6.67 -16.77 -9.83
N ASN A 474 -6.23 -16.44 -11.03
CA ASN A 474 -5.71 -17.44 -11.97
C ASN A 474 -4.35 -17.92 -11.42
N SER A 475 -4.19 -19.23 -11.21
CA SER A 475 -2.93 -19.81 -10.71
C SER A 475 -1.74 -19.56 -11.63
N ASP A 476 -2.01 -19.23 -12.90
CA ASP A 476 -1.03 -19.04 -13.96
C ASP A 476 -0.71 -17.55 -14.21
N ALA A 477 -1.18 -16.65 -13.33
CA ALA A 477 -0.80 -15.24 -13.37
C ALA A 477 0.72 -15.10 -13.19
N LYS A 478 1.38 -14.45 -14.16
CA LYS A 478 2.85 -14.30 -14.17
C LYS A 478 3.36 -12.99 -13.53
N PHE A 479 2.48 -12.07 -13.14
CA PHE A 479 2.84 -10.83 -12.43
C PHE A 479 2.93 -11.06 -10.91
N ARG A 480 3.49 -10.10 -10.17
CA ARG A 480 3.68 -10.26 -8.71
C ARG A 480 2.35 -10.17 -7.98
N HIS A 481 2.21 -10.93 -6.90
CA HIS A 481 0.99 -10.94 -6.09
C HIS A 481 1.18 -10.18 -4.78
N LEU A 482 0.89 -8.87 -4.83
CA LEU A 482 0.93 -8.04 -3.63
C LEU A 482 -0.24 -8.39 -2.70
N LYS A 483 0.09 -8.79 -1.46
CA LYS A 483 -0.88 -9.16 -0.43
C LYS A 483 -0.79 -8.22 0.76
N VAL A 484 -1.91 -8.07 1.46
CA VAL A 484 -1.96 -7.39 2.75
C VAL A 484 -2.07 -8.43 3.85
N ASP A 485 -1.13 -8.41 4.79
CA ASP A 485 -1.18 -9.28 5.97
C ASP A 485 -2.42 -8.99 6.80
N ARG A 486 -3.18 -10.04 7.15
CA ARG A 486 -4.45 -9.92 7.89
C ARG A 486 -4.27 -9.50 9.35
N ILE A 487 -3.07 -9.65 9.89
CA ILE A 487 -2.76 -9.36 11.30
C ILE A 487 -2.14 -7.96 11.39
N THR A 488 -1.07 -7.71 10.65
CA THR A 488 -0.28 -6.47 10.73
C THR A 488 -0.82 -5.37 9.80
N GLY A 489 -1.37 -5.74 8.65
CA GLY A 489 -1.74 -4.82 7.57
C GLY A 489 -0.55 -4.36 6.72
N GLU A 490 0.62 -4.97 6.88
CA GLU A 490 1.79 -4.73 6.05
C GLU A 490 1.63 -5.40 4.67
N THR A 491 2.28 -4.83 3.65
CA THR A 491 2.32 -5.43 2.32
C THR A 491 3.35 -6.56 2.31
N ILE A 492 2.97 -7.70 1.74
CA ILE A 492 3.83 -8.87 1.51
C ILE A 492 3.92 -9.09 0.00
N TYR A 493 5.14 -9.37 -0.49
CA TYR A 493 5.45 -9.67 -1.90
C TYR A 493 5.34 -11.15 -2.22
#